data_AF-A0A3D0SCF3-F1
#
_entry.id   AF-A0A3D0SCF3-F1
#
_cell.length_a   1.000
_cell.length_b   1.000
_cell.length_c   1.000
_cell.angle_alpha   90.00
_cell.angle_beta   90.00
_cell.angle_gamma   90.00
#
_symmetry.space_group_name_H-M   'P 1'
#
loop_
_entity.id
_entity.type
_entity.pdbx_description
1 polymer ?
#
loop_
_entity_poly.entity_id
_entity_poly.type
_entity_poly.pdbx_seq_one_letter_code
_entity_poly.pdbx_strand_id
1 'polypeptide(L)' 'VMIYFDKPTQEIILNRIVKLIKPNGWYVAGHSENFNHLTAIMRARGRTIYQINEKQI' A
#
# COMPACT_ATOMS: atom_id res chain seq x y z
N VAL A 1 -2.66 -7.12 9.50
CA VAL A 1 -3.68 -6.39 10.32
C VAL A 1 -4.78 -5.78 9.46
N MET A 2 -4.55 -5.47 8.19
CA MET A 2 -5.54 -4.90 7.28
C MET A 2 -6.76 -5.81 7.04
N ILE A 3 -6.60 -7.12 7.26
CA ILE A 3 -7.65 -8.13 7.13
C ILE A 3 -8.92 -7.89 7.99
N TYR A 4 -8.85 -7.04 9.01
CA TYR A 4 -10.00 -6.71 9.87
C TYR A 4 -10.84 -5.54 9.34
N PHE A 5 -10.38 -4.86 8.29
CA PHE A 5 -11.05 -3.70 7.70
C PHE A 5 -11.65 -4.07 6.35
N ASP A 6 -12.75 -3.41 5.98
CA ASP A 6 -13.28 -3.50 4.62
C ASP A 6 -12.34 -2.82 3.60
N LYS A 7 -12.54 -3.10 2.31
CA LYS A 7 -11.68 -2.55 1.25
C LYS A 7 -11.64 -1.01 1.23
N PRO A 8 -12.77 -0.29 1.35
CA PRO A 8 -12.74 1.18 1.44
C PRO A 8 -11.89 1.70 2.60
N THR A 9 -12.02 1.07 3.78
CA THR A 9 -11.23 1.46 4.96
C THR A 9 -9.75 1.13 4.79
N GLN A 10 -9.43 -0.04 4.22
CA GLN A 10 -8.04 -0.39 3.88
C GLN A 10 -7.40 0.66 2.97
N GLU A 11 -8.12 1.13 1.94
CA GLU A 11 -7.63 2.15 1.01
C GLU A 11 -7.39 3.49 1.71
N ILE A 12 -8.29 3.93 2.60
CA ILE A 12 -8.11 5.17 3.38
C ILE A 12 -6.86 5.07 4.27
N ILE A 13 -6.68 3.94 4.96
CA ILE A 13 -5.54 3.73 5.85
C ILE A 13 -4.24 3.71 5.04
N LEU A 14 -4.21 2.96 3.93
CA LEU A 14 -3.03 2.89 3.07
C LEU A 14 -2.68 4.26 2.48
N ASN A 15 -3.65 5.05 2.00
CA ASN A 15 -3.41 6.42 1.54
C ASN A 15 -2.75 7.30 2.60
N ARG A 16 -3.06 7.11 3.89
CA ARG A 16 -2.41 7.84 4.99
C ARG A 16 -0.99 7.33 5.25
N ILE A 17 -0.81 6.01 5.28
CA ILE A 17 0.51 5.37 5.52
C ILE A 17 1.49 5.76 4.41
N VAL A 18 1.07 5.68 3.15
CA VAL A 18 1.91 5.95 1.98
C VAL A 18 2.48 7.36 2.01
N LYS A 19 1.71 8.36 2.45
CA LYS A 19 2.17 9.75 2.61
C LYS A 19 3.26 9.95 3.66
N LEU A 20 3.41 9.00 4.59
CA LEU A 20 4.45 9.03 5.63
C LEU A 20 5.73 8.30 5.18
N ILE A 21 5.66 7.54 4.09
CA ILE A 21 6.80 6.81 3.53
C ILE A 21 7.58 7.76 2.60
N LYS A 22 8.91 7.71 2.67
CA LYS A 22 9.76 8.49 1.75
C LYS A 22 9.49 8.11 0.29
N PRO A 23 9.71 9.02 -0.69
CA PRO A 23 9.65 8.68 -2.10
C PRO A 23 10.50 7.43 -2.41
N ASN A 24 9.99 6.53 -3.26
CA ASN A 24 10.56 5.22 -3.56
C ASN A 24 10.69 4.25 -2.37
N GLY A 25 10.09 4.58 -1.24
CA GLY A 25 10.05 3.69 -0.08
C GLY A 25 9.19 2.46 -0.33
N TRP A 26 9.25 1.54 0.63
CA TRP A 26 8.65 0.22 0.52
C TRP A 26 7.56 0.04 1.58
N TYR A 27 6.48 -0.59 1.18
CA TYR A 27 5.42 -1.06 2.04
C TYR A 27 5.39 -2.59 2.01
N VAL A 28 5.41 -3.21 3.20
CA VAL A 28 5.38 -4.67 3.35
C VAL A 28 4.05 -5.06 4.00
N ALA A 29 3.28 -5.86 3.28
CA ALA A 29 1.99 -6.37 3.73
C ALA A 29 2.13 -7.78 4.33
N GLY A 30 1.12 -8.18 5.12
CA GLY A 30 1.03 -9.54 5.64
C GLY A 30 0.72 -10.58 4.55
N HIS A 31 0.95 -11.87 4.83
CA HIS A 31 0.80 -12.96 3.86
C HIS A 31 -0.58 -13.04 3.19
N SER A 32 -1.65 -12.69 3.91
CA SER A 32 -3.03 -12.72 3.42
C SER A 32 -3.51 -11.39 2.84
N GLU A 33 -2.63 -10.39 2.71
CA GLU A 33 -2.97 -9.04 2.28
C GLU A 33 -2.48 -8.79 0.84
N ASN A 34 -3.42 -8.46 -0.05
CA ASN A 34 -3.13 -8.19 -1.46
C ASN A 34 -3.70 -6.83 -1.91
N PHE A 35 -2.80 -5.91 -2.24
CA PHE A 35 -3.11 -4.53 -2.63
C PHE A 35 -2.85 -4.23 -4.12
N ASN A 36 -2.87 -5.25 -4.98
CA ASN A 36 -2.63 -5.08 -6.42
C ASN A 36 -3.67 -4.19 -7.12
N HIS A 37 -4.82 -3.94 -6.51
CA HIS A 37 -5.85 -3.03 -7.03
C HIS A 37 -5.53 -1.55 -6.77
N LEU A 38 -4.60 -1.24 -5.87
CA LEU A 38 -4.21 0.12 -5.49
C LEU A 38 -2.98 0.61 -6.27
N THR A 39 -2.99 0.40 -7.59
CA THR A 39 -1.86 0.73 -8.48
C THR A 39 -1.55 2.22 -8.56
N ALA A 40 -2.53 3.08 -8.20
CA ALA A 40 -2.36 4.52 -8.17
C ALA A 40 -1.33 4.98 -7.13
N ILE A 41 -1.24 4.28 -6.00
CA ILE A 41 -0.42 4.70 -4.85
C ILE A 41 0.83 3.84 -4.65
N MET A 42 0.80 2.58 -5.11
CA MET A 42 1.93 1.66 -4.97
C MET A 42 1.97 0.61 -6.08
N ARG A 43 3.16 0.08 -6.34
CA ARG A 43 3.41 -0.96 -7.33
C ARG A 43 3.97 -2.21 -6.66
N ALA A 44 3.38 -3.37 -6.95
CA ALA A 44 3.90 -4.65 -6.47
C ALA A 44 5.31 -4.94 -7.03
N ARG A 45 6.23 -5.37 -6.16
CA ARG A 45 7.63 -5.72 -6.48
C ARG A 45 8.02 -7.13 -6.04
N GLY A 46 7.17 -7.84 -5.32
CA GLY A 46 7.42 -9.19 -4.85
C GLY A 46 6.25 -9.75 -4.05
N ARG A 47 6.46 -10.84 -3.32
CA ARG A 47 5.45 -11.41 -2.42
C ARG A 47 5.15 -10.42 -1.30
N THR A 48 3.98 -9.79 -1.37
CA THR A 48 3.47 -8.81 -0.39
C THR A 48 4.35 -7.56 -0.20
N ILE A 49 5.25 -7.30 -1.16
CA ILE A 49 6.14 -6.14 -1.15
C ILE A 49 5.70 -5.16 -2.23
N TYR A 50 5.50 -3.92 -1.82
CA TYR A 50 5.01 -2.83 -2.65
C TYR A 50 5.97 -1.65 -2.57
N GLN A 51 6.24 -1.01 -3.70
CA GLN A 51 7.00 0.22 -3.78
C GLN A 51 6.05 1.41 -3.95
N ILE A 52 6.25 2.47 -3.17
CA ILE A 52 5.42 3.68 -3.24
C ILE A 52 5.77 4.48 -4.50
N ASN A 53 4.74 4.97 -5.20
CA ASN A 53 4.91 5.81 -6.38
C ASN A 53 5.47 7.19 -5.97
N GLU A 54 6.44 7.72 -6.72
CA GLU A 54 7.04 9.04 -6.45
C GLU A 54 6.06 10.21 -6.58
N LYS A 55 4.97 10.04 -7.33
CA LYS A 55 3.98 11.09 -7.57
C LYS A 55 2.78 10.93 -6.64
N GLN A 56 2.85 11.62 -5.51
CA GLN A 56 1.68 11.92 -4.71
C GLN A 56 1.74 13.39 -4.28
N ILE A 57 1.51 14.27 -5.25
CA ILE A 57 1.08 15.66 -5.04
C ILE A 57 -0.39 15.70 -5.40
#